data_AF-A0A524Q4S2-F1
#
_entry.id   AF-A0A524Q4S2-F1
#
_cell.length_a   1.000
_cell.length_b   1.000
_cell.length_c   1.000
_cell.angle_alpha   90.00
_cell.angle_beta   90.00
_cell.angle_gamma   90.00
#
_symmetry.space_group_name_H-M   'P 1'
#
loop_
_entity.id
_entity.type
_entity.pdbx_description
1 polymer ?
#
loop_
_entity_poly.entity_id
_entity_poly.type
_entity_poly.pdbx_seq_one_letter_code
_entity_poly.pdbx_strand_id
1 'polypeptide(L)' 'MPTPDTGSRKEDHIRINLEEDVTFARTTSNLERYRLVHEALPEIDLNAVDPSAEFLGHHL' A
#
# COMPACT_ATOMS: atom_id res chain seq x y z
N MET A 1 4.04 -18.56 33.30
CA MET A 1 4.42 -17.95 32.01
C MET A 1 4.12 -16.47 32.13
N PRO A 2 5.10 -15.55 32.01
CA PRO A 2 4.77 -14.13 31.97
C PRO A 2 3.90 -13.88 30.73
N THR A 3 2.84 -13.11 30.89
CA THR A 3 2.02 -12.63 29.77
C THR A 3 2.90 -11.78 28.84
N PRO A 4 2.84 -11.97 27.51
CA PRO A 4 3.61 -11.13 26.60
C PRO A 4 3.23 -9.67 26.82
N ASP A 5 4.24 -8.84 27.03
CA ASP A 5 4.05 -7.41 27.15
C ASP A 5 3.58 -6.82 25.81
N THR A 6 2.84 -5.71 25.86
CA THR A 6 2.35 -5.07 24.63
C THR A 6 3.49 -4.60 23.73
N GLY A 7 4.63 -4.19 24.31
CA GLY A 7 5.83 -3.78 23.58
C GLY A 7 6.41 -4.92 22.75
N SER A 8 6.64 -6.09 23.36
CA SER A 8 7.24 -7.24 22.66
C SER A 8 6.40 -7.70 21.48
N ARG A 9 5.05 -7.69 21.60
CA ARG A 9 4.15 -8.02 20.48
C ARG A 9 4.28 -7.04 19.31
N LYS A 10 4.54 -5.74 19.58
CA LYS A 10 4.70 -4.73 18.53
C LYS A 10 6.04 -4.85 17.82
N GLU A 11 7.11 -5.21 18.55
CA GLU A 11 8.40 -5.54 17.95
C GLU A 11 8.29 -6.78 17.04
N ASP A 12 7.64 -7.84 17.52
CA ASP A 12 7.38 -9.03 16.72
C ASP A 12 6.55 -8.70 15.46
N HIS A 13 5.55 -7.82 15.54
CA HIS A 13 4.78 -7.39 14.37
C HIS A 13 5.67 -6.77 13.29
N ILE A 14 6.61 -5.91 13.67
CA ILE A 14 7.53 -5.28 12.71
C ILE A 14 8.43 -6.34 12.09
N ARG A 15 9.09 -7.14 12.94
CA ARG A 15 10.01 -8.20 12.49
C ARG A 15 9.33 -9.17 11.53
N ILE A 16 8.16 -9.70 11.91
CA ILE A 16 7.40 -10.65 11.09
C ILE A 16 7.02 -10.04 9.72
N ASN A 17 6.59 -8.78 9.66
CA ASN A 17 6.23 -8.15 8.39
C ASN A 17 7.45 -7.78 7.51
N LEU A 18 8.65 -7.67 8.09
CA LEU A 18 9.88 -7.37 7.35
C LEU A 18 10.65 -8.61 6.91
N GLU A 19 10.62 -9.68 7.70
CA GLU A 19 11.55 -10.81 7.57
C GLU A 19 10.88 -12.12 7.15
N GLU A 20 9.57 -12.27 7.35
CA GLU A 20 8.84 -13.50 7.07
C GLU A 20 7.98 -13.37 5.80
N ASP A 21 7.65 -14.50 5.16
CA ASP A 21 6.69 -14.51 4.06
C ASP A 21 5.26 -14.35 4.58
N VAL A 22 4.84 -13.10 4.71
CA VAL A 22 3.49 -12.71 5.13
C VAL A 22 2.59 -12.30 3.96
N THR A 23 3.07 -12.48 2.73
CA THR A 23 2.27 -12.14 1.54
C THR A 23 1.09 -13.10 1.46
N PHE A 24 -0.09 -12.60 1.11
CA PHE A 24 -1.28 -13.43 1.04
C PHE A 24 -1.14 -14.49 -0.07
N ALA A 25 -1.09 -15.77 0.31
CA ALA A 25 -0.95 -16.89 -0.64
C ALA A 25 -2.21 -17.17 -1.48
N ARG A 26 -3.39 -16.78 -1.00
CA ARG A 26 -4.69 -17.06 -1.65
C ARG A 26 -5.63 -15.86 -1.75
N THR A 27 -5.49 -14.91 -0.84
CA THR A 27 -6.33 -13.69 -0.81
C THR A 27 -5.69 -12.62 -1.67
N THR A 28 -6.46 -12.04 -2.60
CA THR A 28 -6.00 -10.97 -3.51
C THR A 28 -6.67 -9.64 -3.16
N SER A 29 -6.15 -8.53 -3.71
CA SER A 29 -6.67 -7.18 -3.46
C SER A 29 -7.94 -6.85 -4.25
N ASN A 30 -8.40 -7.76 -5.10
CA ASN A 30 -9.49 -7.56 -6.06
C ASN A 30 -9.19 -6.53 -7.15
N LEU A 31 -8.01 -5.88 -7.14
CA LEU A 31 -7.56 -4.95 -8.17
C LEU A 31 -7.28 -5.66 -9.50
N GLU A 32 -6.98 -6.95 -9.47
CA GLU A 32 -6.78 -7.79 -10.66
C GLU A 32 -8.02 -7.89 -11.57
N ARG A 33 -9.20 -7.54 -11.05
CA ARG A 33 -10.45 -7.52 -11.82
C ARG A 33 -10.65 -6.23 -12.61
N TYR A 34 -9.89 -5.19 -12.31
CA TYR A 34 -10.01 -3.89 -12.95
C TYR A 34 -8.98 -3.77 -14.07
N ARG A 35 -9.40 -3.20 -15.20
CA ARG A 35 -8.50 -2.78 -16.28
C ARG A 35 -8.76 -1.31 -16.55
N LEU A 36 -7.71 -0.51 -16.44
CA LEU A 36 -7.73 0.87 -16.91
C LEU A 36 -7.52 0.83 -18.43
N VAL A 37 -8.43 1.45 -19.18
CA VAL A 37 -8.34 1.49 -20.65
C VAL A 37 -7.15 2.36 -21.02
N HIS A 38 -6.27 1.81 -21.85
CA HIS A 38 -5.11 2.54 -22.33
C HIS A 38 -5.53 3.61 -23.34
N GLU A 39 -5.09 4.84 -23.12
CA GLU A 39 -5.17 5.93 -24.09
C GLU A 39 -3.80 6.09 -24.77
N ALA A 40 -3.76 5.85 -26.09
CA ALA A 40 -2.52 5.85 -26.85
C ALA A 40 -2.06 7.26 -27.22
N LEU A 41 -2.98 8.23 -27.24
CA LEU A 41 -2.69 9.64 -27.52
C LEU A 41 -3.41 10.54 -26.51
N PRO A 42 -2.88 10.69 -25.28
CA PRO A 42 -3.57 11.38 -24.19
C PRO A 42 -3.54 12.91 -24.29
N GLU A 43 -2.91 13.47 -25.34
CA GLU A 43 -2.82 14.91 -25.60
C GLU A 43 -2.29 15.77 -24.44
N ILE A 44 -1.49 15.18 -23.54
CA ILE A 44 -0.87 15.83 -22.38
C ILE A 44 0.63 15.49 -22.29
N ASP A 45 1.45 16.45 -21.86
CA ASP A 45 2.86 16.22 -21.49
C ASP A 45 2.92 15.48 -20.14
N LEU A 46 3.80 14.49 -20.02
CA LEU A 46 3.98 13.76 -18.76
C LEU A 46 4.35 14.68 -17.59
N ASN A 47 5.12 15.75 -17.84
CA ASN A 47 5.51 16.72 -16.82
C ASN A 47 4.35 17.62 -16.37
N ALA A 48 3.22 17.60 -17.09
CA ALA A 48 2.01 18.32 -16.71
C ALA A 48 1.08 17.49 -15.80
N VAL A 49 1.41 16.21 -15.54
CA VAL A 49 0.66 15.37 -14.60
C VAL A 49 0.92 15.84 -13.17
N ASP A 50 -0.12 16.27 -12.48
CA ASP A 50 -0.08 16.66 -11.07
C ASP A 50 -0.63 15.51 -10.19
N PRO A 51 0.22 14.80 -9.42
CA PRO A 51 -0.20 13.73 -8.52
C PRO A 51 -0.63 14.23 -7.14
N SER A 52 -0.65 15.55 -6.90
CA SER A 52 -0.99 16.11 -5.59
C SER A 52 -2.41 15.73 -5.15
N ALA A 53 -2.58 15.64 -3.84
CA ALA A 53 -3.86 15.29 -3.23
C ALA A 53 -4.07 16.07 -1.93
N GLU A 54 -5.33 16.30 -1.59
CA GLU A 54 -5.72 16.84 -0.29
C GLU A 54 -6.11 15.69 0.64
N PHE A 55 -5.43 15.57 1.78
CA PHE A 55 -5.76 14.59 2.80
C PHE A 55 -5.80 15.25 4.18
N LEU A 56 -6.95 15.14 4.84
CA LEU A 56 -7.18 15.70 6.17
C LEU A 56 -6.86 17.21 6.28
N GLY A 57 -7.10 17.97 5.19
CA GLY A 57 -6.82 19.41 5.13
C GLY A 57 -5.36 19.77 4.88
N HIS A 58 -4.55 18.80 4.46
CA HIS A 58 -3.17 18.99 4.06
C HIS A 58 -2.95 18.58 2.61
N HIS A 59 -2.22 19.42 1.90
CA HIS A 59 -1.67 19.09 0.58
C HIS A 59 -0.53 18.07 0.73
N LEU A 60 -0.60 16.95 0.01
CA LEU A 60 0.37 15.85 0.02
C LEU A 60 1.32 15.89 -1.17
#